data_AF-A0A523PW06-F1
#
_entry.id   AF-A0A523PW06-F1
#
_cell.length_a   1.000
_cell.length_b   1.000
_cell.length_c   1.000
_cell.angle_alpha   90.00
_cell.angle_beta   90.00
_cell.angle_gamma   90.00
#
_symmetry.space_group_name_H-M   'P 1'
#
loop_
_entity.id
_entity.type
_entity.pdbx_description
1 polymer ?
#
loop_
_entity_poly.entity_id
_entity_poly.type
_entity_poly.pdbx_seq_one_letter_code
_entity_poly.pdbx_strand_id
1 'polypeptide(L)'
;MAKRKQVSNSARKGTATTSKKTATTRKKTATRRTAQEMISELQAKIRDVKAREKVRELRRSPSISKTVNVLRGIDQALEFAAKEGNTTLRHALAGARRPLGDYLTSQGLKLPKVKLPRGRKPAILR
;
A
#
# COMPACT_ATOMS: atom_id res chain seq x y z
N MET A 1 -44.67 35.31 -5.76
CA MET A 1 -43.84 35.98 -4.72
C MET A 1 -42.77 35.02 -4.23
N ALA A 2 -41.51 35.27 -4.58
CA ALA A 2 -40.37 34.40 -4.29
C ALA A 2 -39.83 34.64 -2.87
N LYS A 3 -39.74 33.60 -2.03
CA LYS A 3 -39.06 33.67 -0.73
C LYS A 3 -37.66 33.03 -0.82
N ARG A 4 -36.72 33.92 -0.52
CA ARG A 4 -35.26 33.93 -0.68
C ARG A 4 -34.57 32.88 0.21
N LYS A 5 -33.63 32.13 -0.36
CA LYS A 5 -32.64 31.30 0.34
C LYS A 5 -31.88 32.14 1.38
N GLN A 6 -31.81 31.67 2.62
CA GLN A 6 -30.77 32.06 3.56
C GLN A 6 -29.75 30.93 3.64
N VAL A 7 -28.57 31.16 3.08
CA VAL A 7 -27.37 30.34 3.32
C VAL A 7 -26.47 31.19 4.21
N SER A 8 -26.25 30.71 5.42
CA SER A 8 -25.37 31.28 6.43
C SER A 8 -23.91 31.19 5.98
N ASN A 9 -23.30 32.33 5.67
CA ASN A 9 -21.85 32.46 5.47
C ASN A 9 -21.23 32.97 6.77
N SER A 10 -20.68 32.08 7.59
CA SER A 10 -19.88 32.45 8.76
C SER A 10 -18.58 31.65 8.76
N ALA A 11 -17.48 32.37 9.03
CA ALA A 11 -16.12 31.87 9.27
C ALA A 11 -15.21 31.71 8.03
N ARG A 12 -14.71 32.83 7.50
CA ARG A 12 -13.31 32.92 7.03
C ARG A 12 -12.56 33.89 7.95
N LYS A 13 -11.97 33.35 9.02
CA LYS A 13 -10.96 34.03 9.86
C LYS A 13 -9.58 33.54 9.43
N GLY A 14 -8.62 34.46 9.35
CA GLY A 14 -7.20 34.15 9.54
C GLY A 14 -6.31 34.27 8.31
N THR A 15 -5.96 35.49 7.92
CA THR A 15 -4.71 35.78 7.20
C THR A 15 -3.54 35.68 8.18
N ALA A 16 -2.65 34.71 8.02
CA ALA A 16 -1.38 34.66 8.73
C ALA A 16 -0.27 34.06 7.85
N THR A 17 0.55 34.97 7.32
CA THR A 17 2.01 34.84 7.14
C THR A 17 2.55 33.66 6.34
N THR A 18 2.60 33.86 5.01
CA THR A 18 3.55 33.23 4.10
C THR A 18 4.98 33.70 4.40
N SER A 19 5.68 33.03 5.32
CA SER A 19 7.14 33.15 5.40
C SER A 19 7.77 32.30 4.29
N LYS A 20 7.94 32.90 3.10
CA LYS A 20 8.80 32.34 2.05
C LYS A 20 10.25 32.37 2.55
N LYS A 21 10.68 31.29 3.21
CA LYS A 21 12.11 30.98 3.39
C LYS A 21 12.71 30.81 2.00
N THR A 22 13.45 31.82 1.55
CA THR A 22 14.32 31.77 0.38
C THR A 22 15.44 30.78 0.66
N ALA A 23 15.17 29.49 0.43
CA ALA A 23 16.22 28.50 0.28
C ALA A 23 17.00 28.87 -0.98
N THR A 24 18.23 29.35 -0.82
CA THR A 24 19.22 29.45 -1.89
C THR A 24 19.42 28.06 -2.48
N THR A 25 18.67 27.76 -3.54
CA THR A 25 18.89 26.59 -4.39
C THR A 25 20.22 26.79 -5.11
N ARG A 26 21.31 26.27 -4.51
CA ARG A 26 22.55 26.01 -5.23
C ARG A 26 22.16 25.22 -6.48
N LYS A 27 22.26 25.87 -7.66
CA LYS A 27 22.08 25.23 -8.96
C LYS A 27 23.08 24.09 -9.02
N LYS A 28 22.63 22.86 -8.75
CA LYS A 28 23.41 21.67 -9.08
C LYS A 28 23.57 21.70 -10.59
N THR A 29 24.77 22.01 -11.06
CA THR A 29 25.15 21.78 -12.45
C THR A 29 24.85 20.31 -12.74
N ALA A 30 23.90 20.05 -13.62
CA ALA A 30 23.55 18.70 -14.02
C ALA A 30 24.77 18.12 -14.74
N THR A 31 25.55 17.30 -14.03
CA THR A 31 26.58 16.48 -14.66
C THR A 31 25.90 15.63 -15.72
N ARG A 32 26.37 15.74 -16.97
CA ARG A 32 25.88 14.88 -18.06
C ARG A 32 26.12 13.43 -17.66
N ARG A 33 25.08 12.59 -17.74
CA ARG A 33 25.20 11.17 -17.43
C ARG A 33 26.25 10.55 -18.33
N THR A 34 27.14 9.76 -17.75
CA THR A 34 28.12 9.01 -18.56
C THR A 34 27.41 7.88 -19.30
N ALA A 35 28.02 7.38 -20.39
CA ALA A 35 27.46 6.24 -21.11
C ALA A 35 27.26 5.01 -20.19
N GLN A 36 28.18 4.78 -19.24
CA GLN A 36 28.09 3.70 -18.27
C GLN A 36 26.91 3.86 -17.31
N GLU A 37 26.66 5.07 -16.81
CA GLU A 37 25.49 5.36 -15.97
C GLU A 37 24.19 5.09 -16.73
N MET A 38 24.10 5.52 -17.99
CA MET A 38 22.94 5.24 -18.85
C MET A 38 22.73 3.74 -19.08
N ILE A 39 23.80 2.99 -19.34
CA ILE A 39 23.74 1.53 -19.50
C ILE A 39 23.24 0.87 -18.20
N SER A 40 23.74 1.29 -17.04
CA SER A 40 23.32 0.73 -15.75
C SER A 40 21.83 0.99 -15.45
N GLU A 41 21.34 2.18 -15.79
CA GLU A 41 19.93 2.56 -15.64
C GLU A 41 19.04 1.74 -16.58
N LEU A 42 19.47 1.56 -17.84
CA LEU A 42 18.75 0.73 -18.81
C LEU A 42 18.74 -0.74 -18.41
N GLN A 43 19.85 -1.28 -17.91
CA GLN A 43 19.90 -2.64 -17.37
C GLN A 43 18.99 -2.82 -16.15
N ALA A 44 18.89 -1.80 -15.28
CA ALA A 44 17.92 -1.82 -14.18
C ALA A 44 16.47 -1.84 -14.71
N LYS A 45 16.14 -1.01 -15.71
CA LYS A 45 14.82 -1.01 -16.35
C LYS A 45 14.48 -2.35 -17.01
N ILE A 46 15.44 -2.99 -17.68
CA ILE A 46 15.26 -4.32 -18.28
C ILE A 46 14.95 -5.35 -17.20
N ARG A 47 15.67 -5.34 -16.08
CA ARG A 47 15.40 -6.22 -14.93
C ARG A 47 13.99 -6.04 -14.39
N ASP A 48 13.54 -4.78 -14.25
CA ASP A 48 12.20 -4.46 -13.78
C ASP A 48 11.11 -4.95 -14.75
N VAL A 49 11.30 -4.75 -16.06
CA VAL A 49 10.33 -5.20 -17.08
C VAL A 49 10.22 -6.72 -17.07
N LYS A 50 11.34 -7.45 -17.03
CA LYS A 50 11.36 -8.92 -16.93
C LYS A 50 10.69 -9.42 -15.65
N ALA A 51 10.91 -8.74 -14.52
CA ALA A 51 10.23 -9.08 -13.27
C ALA A 51 8.71 -8.89 -13.36
N ARG A 52 8.24 -7.84 -14.04
CA ARG A 52 6.81 -7.60 -14.26
C ARG A 52 6.17 -8.63 -15.18
N GLU A 53 6.89 -9.07 -16.20
CA GLU A 53 6.43 -10.10 -17.13
C GLU A 53 6.17 -11.42 -16.42
N LYS A 54 7.13 -11.90 -15.61
CA LYS A 54 6.96 -13.10 -14.77
C LYS A 54 5.73 -13.01 -13.86
N VAL A 55 5.51 -11.85 -13.24
CA VAL A 55 4.32 -11.61 -12.40
C VAL A 55 3.03 -11.64 -13.23
N ARG A 56 3.04 -11.12 -14.46
CA ARG A 56 1.88 -11.16 -15.37
C ARG A 56 1.58 -12.59 -15.80
N GLU A 57 2.58 -13.39 -16.11
CA GLU A 57 2.42 -14.81 -16.46
C GLU A 57 1.78 -15.60 -15.32
N LEU A 58 2.28 -15.43 -14.10
CA LEU A 58 1.69 -16.07 -12.92
C LEU A 58 0.21 -15.68 -12.74
N ARG A 59 -0.12 -14.40 -12.95
CA ARG A 59 -1.50 -13.90 -12.87
C ARG A 59 -2.40 -14.30 -14.04
N ARG A 60 -1.85 -14.76 -15.18
CA ARG A 60 -2.65 -15.31 -16.28
C ARG A 60 -3.31 -16.61 -15.88
N SER A 61 -2.71 -17.38 -14.98
CA SER A 61 -3.33 -18.61 -14.51
C SER A 61 -4.63 -18.30 -13.75
N PRO A 62 -5.76 -18.94 -14.09
CA PRO A 62 -7.05 -18.64 -13.48
C PRO A 62 -7.03 -18.96 -11.99
N SER A 63 -6.35 -20.03 -11.58
CA SER A 63 -6.23 -20.44 -10.18
C SER A 63 -5.55 -19.35 -9.34
N ILE A 64 -4.38 -18.85 -9.75
CA ILE A 64 -3.66 -17.81 -8.99
C ILE A 64 -4.47 -16.52 -8.94
N SER A 65 -5.10 -16.12 -10.05
CA SER A 65 -5.96 -14.93 -10.09
C SER A 65 -7.12 -15.03 -9.09
N LYS A 66 -7.80 -16.18 -9.03
CA LYS A 66 -8.88 -16.43 -8.06
C LYS A 66 -8.35 -16.46 -6.63
N THR A 67 -7.20 -17.09 -6.37
CA THR A 67 -6.57 -17.09 -5.04
C THR A 67 -6.21 -15.67 -4.57
N VAL A 68 -5.73 -14.80 -5.46
CA VAL A 68 -5.46 -13.39 -5.13
C VAL A 68 -6.75 -12.65 -4.74
N ASN A 69 -7.86 -12.93 -5.42
CA ASN A 69 -9.16 -12.34 -5.06
C ASN A 69 -9.68 -12.86 -3.71
N VAL A 70 -9.50 -14.15 -3.42
CA VAL A 70 -9.79 -14.71 -2.09
C VAL A 70 -8.98 -14.00 -1.01
N LEU A 71 -7.68 -13.78 -1.23
CA LEU A 71 -6.82 -13.07 -0.29
C LEU A 71 -7.33 -11.65 -0.01
N ARG A 72 -7.76 -10.93 -1.05
CA ARG A 72 -8.37 -9.59 -0.91
C ARG A 72 -9.66 -9.63 -0.10
N GLY A 73 -10.50 -10.64 -0.32
CA GLY A 73 -11.72 -10.85 0.47
C GLY A 73 -11.41 -11.11 1.94
N ILE A 74 -10.39 -11.92 2.24
CA ILE A 74 -9.91 -12.15 3.60
C ILE A 74 -9.39 -10.86 4.24
N ASP A 75 -8.61 -10.06 3.50
CA ASP A 75 -8.08 -8.78 4.00
C ASP A 75 -9.22 -7.79 4.33
N GLN A 76 -10.27 -7.73 3.52
CA GLN A 76 -11.47 -6.93 3.80
C GLN A 76 -12.24 -7.47 5.01
N ALA A 77 -12.43 -8.78 5.09
CA ALA A 77 -13.10 -9.43 6.22
C ALA A 77 -12.34 -9.20 7.54
N LEU A 78 -11.00 -9.15 7.52
CA LEU A 78 -10.18 -8.78 8.67
C LEU A 78 -10.43 -7.34 9.12
N GLU A 79 -10.65 -6.41 8.19
CA GLU A 79 -10.98 -5.03 8.52
C GLU A 79 -12.39 -4.91 9.12
N PHE A 80 -13.38 -5.63 8.57
CA PHE A 80 -14.73 -5.66 9.13
C PHE A 80 -14.78 -6.33 10.50
N ALA A 81 -14.16 -7.48 10.67
CA ALA A 81 -14.07 -8.16 11.97
C ALA A 81 -13.35 -7.30 13.03
N ALA A 82 -12.39 -6.46 12.62
CA ALA A 82 -11.76 -5.50 13.52
C ALA A 82 -12.71 -4.36 13.93
N LYS A 83 -13.55 -3.87 13.02
CA LYS A 83 -14.56 -2.83 13.30
C LYS A 83 -15.69 -3.34 14.18
N GLU A 84 -16.11 -4.59 13.98
CA GLU A 84 -17.15 -5.26 14.76
C GLU A 84 -16.67 -5.75 16.13
N GLY A 85 -15.35 -5.72 16.39
CA GLY A 85 -14.77 -6.26 17.63
C GLY A 85 -14.75 -7.80 17.70
N ASN A 86 -15.13 -8.49 16.62
CA ASN A 86 -15.16 -9.95 16.54
C ASN A 86 -13.74 -10.54 16.44
N THR A 87 -13.11 -10.69 17.61
CA THR A 87 -11.70 -11.06 17.73
C THR A 87 -11.45 -12.52 17.34
N THR A 88 -12.40 -13.44 17.59
CA THR A 88 -12.29 -14.85 17.22
C THR A 88 -12.28 -15.03 15.71
N LEU A 89 -13.22 -14.42 15.00
CA LEU A 89 -13.27 -14.43 13.53
C LEU A 89 -12.01 -13.80 12.94
N ARG A 90 -11.56 -12.68 13.51
CA ARG A 90 -10.34 -12.00 13.06
C ARG A 90 -9.09 -12.89 13.18
N HIS A 91 -8.96 -13.66 14.26
CA HIS A 91 -7.87 -14.62 14.42
C HIS A 91 -7.97 -15.81 13.46
N ALA A 92 -9.18 -16.34 13.24
CA ALA A 92 -9.41 -17.43 12.29
C ALA A 92 -9.04 -17.01 10.85
N LEU A 93 -9.51 -15.84 10.41
CA LEU A 93 -9.16 -15.26 9.10
C LEU A 93 -7.66 -15.01 8.97
N ALA A 94 -7.00 -14.52 10.03
CA ALA A 94 -5.56 -14.33 10.04
C ALA A 94 -4.79 -15.65 9.90
N GLY A 95 -5.31 -16.73 10.49
CA GLY A 95 -4.78 -18.09 10.34
C GLY A 95 -4.87 -18.60 8.90
N ALA A 96 -6.03 -18.44 8.26
CA ALA A 96 -6.23 -18.83 6.86
C ALA A 96 -5.41 -17.97 5.87
N ARG A 97 -5.22 -16.68 6.16
CA ARG A 97 -4.47 -15.75 5.31
C ARG A 97 -3.01 -16.17 5.17
N ARG A 98 -2.33 -16.50 6.28
CA ARG A 98 -0.88 -16.77 6.31
C ARG A 98 -0.41 -17.80 5.26
N PRO A 99 -0.89 -19.05 5.24
CA PRO A 99 -0.40 -20.06 4.30
C PRO A 99 -0.64 -19.67 2.83
N LEU A 100 -1.79 -19.04 2.52
CA LEU A 100 -2.07 -18.55 1.18
C LEU A 100 -1.13 -17.41 0.78
N GLY A 101 -0.82 -16.52 1.71
CA GLY A 101 0.13 -15.43 1.49
C GLY A 101 1.55 -15.93 1.26
N ASP A 102 1.98 -16.90 2.07
CA ASP A 102 3.32 -17.49 1.99
C ASP A 102 3.50 -18.25 0.67
N TYR A 103 2.48 -19.02 0.24
CA TYR A 103 2.47 -19.67 -1.07
C TYR A 103 2.60 -18.67 -2.22
N LEU A 104 1.77 -17.62 -2.25
CA LEU A 104 1.84 -16.63 -3.33
C LEU A 104 3.20 -15.89 -3.34
N THR A 105 3.78 -15.66 -2.16
CA THR A 105 5.10 -15.06 -2.02
C THR A 105 6.21 -15.98 -2.53
N SER A 106 6.12 -17.29 -2.27
CA SER A 106 7.08 -18.28 -2.81
C SER A 106 6.98 -18.41 -4.32
N GLN A 107 5.80 -18.19 -4.90
CA GLN A 107 5.61 -18.06 -6.35
C GLN A 107 6.14 -16.74 -6.92
N GLY A 108 6.66 -15.83 -6.10
CA GLY A 108 7.24 -14.55 -6.55
C GLY A 108 6.26 -13.38 -6.62
N LEU A 109 5.03 -13.54 -6.12
CA LEU A 109 4.07 -12.43 -6.01
C LEU A 109 4.36 -11.60 -4.76
N LYS A 110 4.61 -10.31 -4.96
CA LYS A 110 4.72 -9.34 -3.86
C LYS A 110 3.32 -8.96 -3.37
N LEU A 111 2.96 -9.41 -2.18
CA LEU A 111 1.69 -9.07 -1.53
C LEU A 111 1.83 -7.83 -0.63
N PRO A 112 0.78 -7.01 -0.51
CA PRO A 112 0.78 -5.88 0.42
C PRO A 112 0.88 -6.36 1.88
N LYS A 113 1.51 -5.52 2.72
CA LYS A 113 1.65 -5.79 4.15
C LYS A 113 0.29 -5.59 4.84
N VAL A 114 -0.24 -6.65 5.44
CA VAL A 114 -1.55 -6.65 6.10
C VAL A 114 -1.41 -6.46 7.62
N LYS A 115 -2.35 -5.73 8.21
CA LYS A 115 -2.43 -5.49 9.67
C LYS A 115 -3.07 -6.68 10.38
N LEU A 116 -2.33 -7.78 10.46
CA LEU A 116 -2.75 -9.00 11.15
C LEU A 116 -2.86 -8.76 12.68
N PRO A 117 -3.82 -9.40 13.36
CA PRO A 117 -3.89 -9.37 14.81
C PRO A 117 -2.60 -9.96 15.40
N ARG A 118 -1.99 -9.24 16.33
CA ARG A 118 -0.81 -9.72 17.05
C ARG A 118 -1.27 -10.68 18.13
N GLY A 119 -0.66 -11.86 18.20
CA GLY A 119 -0.83 -12.73 19.36
C GLY A 119 -0.33 -12.01 20.61
N ARG A 120 -1.05 -12.16 21.72
CA ARG A 120 -0.49 -11.78 23.02
C ARG A 120 0.62 -12.78 23.34
N LYS A 121 1.83 -12.29 23.65
CA LYS A 121 2.86 -13.16 24.24
C LYS A 121 2.29 -13.67 25.57
N PRO A 122 2.42 -14.97 25.89
CA PRO A 122 2.07 -15.43 27.22
C PRO A 122 2.90 -14.60 28.21
N ALA A 123 2.24 -13.99 29.19
CA ALA A 123 2.94 -13.37 30.29
C ALA A 123 3.72 -14.50 30.96
N ILE A 124 5.04 -14.42 30.92
CA ILE A 124 5.89 -15.34 31.68
C ILE A 124 5.61 -14.98 33.14
N LEU A 125 4.72 -15.73 33.78
CA LEU A 125 4.57 -15.74 35.23
C LEU A 125 5.91 -16.27 35.75
N ARG A 126 6.70 -15.38 36.34
CA ARG A 126 7.92 -15.70 37.10
C ARG A 126 7.56 -15.92 38.55
#